data_AF-A0A2I0CWA3-F1
#
_entry.id   AF-A0A2I0CWA3-F1
#
_cell.length_a   1.000
_cell.length_b   1.000
_cell.length_c   1.000
_cell.angle_alpha   90.00
_cell.angle_beta   90.00
_cell.angle_gamma   90.00
#
_symmetry.space_group_name_H-M   'P 1'
#
loop_
_entity.id
_entity.type
_entity.pdbx_description
1 polymer ?
#
loop_
_entity_poly.entity_id
_entity_poly.type
_entity_poly.pdbx_seq_one_letter_code
_entity_poly.pdbx_strand_id
1 'polypeptide(L)'
;DDKALLLSGLLAREGYSVSLLKFGPESHMAMGIGSDAFPYKATGYTYLEPMTPAYTGIPTFSIMTKKPLNSDPMVIPVSNGTRVYGSGGMTAYINETMVRVKAEEAALTARLDAIPAGEEDSTEYRAMEAQRDRTAAVYRYIMNHPLDRPGTYAYLQRDAAG
;
A
#
# COMPACT_ATOMS: atom_id res chain seq x y z
N ASP A 1 -4.24 -19.61 -0.34
CA ASP A 1 -5.13 -19.98 -1.47
C ASP A 1 -6.58 -20.09 -1.02
N ASP A 2 -6.92 -20.99 -0.09
CA ASP A 2 -8.31 -21.21 0.36
C ASP A 2 -9.03 -19.95 0.87
N LYS A 3 -8.34 -19.07 1.59
CA LYS A 3 -8.90 -17.80 2.08
C LYS A 3 -9.22 -16.81 0.96
N ALA A 4 -8.37 -16.74 -0.08
CA ALA A 4 -8.62 -15.89 -1.25
C ALA A 4 -9.84 -16.40 -2.02
N LEU A 5 -9.95 -17.72 -2.19
CA LEU A 5 -11.10 -18.37 -2.83
C LEU A 5 -12.40 -18.14 -2.05
N LEU A 6 -12.38 -18.36 -0.73
CA LEU A 6 -13.54 -18.15 0.14
C LEU A 6 -14.03 -16.70 0.10
N LEU A 7 -13.11 -15.73 0.26
CA LEU A 7 -13.45 -14.31 0.22
C LEU A 7 -14.00 -13.90 -1.15
N SER A 8 -13.40 -14.40 -2.23
CA SER A 8 -13.88 -14.15 -3.60
C SER A 8 -15.32 -14.67 -3.77
N GLY A 9 -15.62 -15.88 -3.27
CA GLY A 9 -16.98 -16.43 -3.32
C GLY A 9 -18.00 -15.62 -2.53
N LEU A 10 -17.63 -15.13 -1.34
CA LEU A 10 -18.51 -14.27 -0.54
C LEU A 10 -18.82 -12.95 -1.24
N LEU A 11 -17.81 -12.26 -1.79
CA LEU A 11 -17.99 -11.00 -2.49
C LEU A 11 -18.71 -11.17 -3.84
N ALA A 12 -18.44 -12.26 -4.55
CA ALA A 12 -19.17 -12.63 -5.77
C ALA A 12 -20.68 -12.75 -5.50
N ARG A 13 -21.06 -13.41 -4.39
CA ARG A 13 -22.46 -13.52 -3.96
C ARG A 13 -23.09 -12.15 -3.66
N GLU A 14 -22.31 -11.21 -3.12
CA GLU A 14 -22.73 -9.84 -2.87
C GLU A 14 -22.75 -8.94 -4.11
N GLY A 15 -22.46 -9.48 -5.30
CA GLY A 15 -22.55 -8.79 -6.58
C GLY A 15 -21.32 -7.96 -6.94
N TYR A 16 -20.18 -8.18 -6.28
CA TYR A 16 -18.92 -7.54 -6.64
C TYR A 16 -18.27 -8.19 -7.86
N SER A 17 -17.57 -7.38 -8.66
CA SER A 17 -16.59 -7.85 -9.64
C SER A 17 -15.36 -8.36 -8.91
N VAL A 18 -15.00 -9.63 -9.08
CA VAL A 18 -13.89 -10.27 -8.35
C VAL A 18 -13.14 -11.29 -9.20
N SER A 19 -11.85 -11.39 -8.96
CA SER A 19 -10.95 -12.38 -9.56
C SER A 19 -9.99 -12.96 -8.53
N LEU A 20 -9.39 -14.10 -8.83
CA LEU A 20 -8.16 -14.54 -8.17
C LEU A 20 -6.95 -14.03 -8.96
N LEU A 21 -5.90 -13.66 -8.24
CA LEU A 21 -4.61 -13.25 -8.80
C LEU A 21 -3.57 -14.29 -8.38
N LYS A 22 -3.17 -15.16 -9.30
CA LYS A 22 -2.19 -16.23 -9.04
C LYS A 22 -0.80 -15.80 -9.50
N PHE A 23 0.13 -15.67 -8.55
CA PHE A 23 1.54 -15.37 -8.76
C PHE A 23 2.33 -16.69 -8.73
N GLY A 24 2.58 -17.25 -9.91
CA GLY A 24 3.25 -18.56 -10.04
C GLY A 24 4.64 -18.58 -9.39
N PRO A 25 5.56 -17.68 -9.76
CA PRO A 25 6.92 -17.65 -9.22
C PRO A 25 6.99 -17.45 -7.70
N GLU A 26 6.08 -16.66 -7.14
CA GLU A 26 6.03 -16.35 -5.71
C GLU A 26 5.17 -17.34 -4.89
N SER A 27 4.59 -18.36 -5.55
CA SER A 27 3.65 -19.32 -4.97
C SER A 27 2.61 -18.65 -4.08
N HIS A 28 2.02 -17.56 -4.59
CA HIS A 28 1.10 -16.71 -3.85
C HIS A 28 -0.21 -16.53 -4.61
N MET A 29 -1.31 -16.53 -3.86
CA MET A 29 -2.62 -16.22 -4.39
C MET A 29 -3.24 -15.09 -3.59
N ALA A 30 -3.60 -14.02 -4.31
CA ALA A 30 -4.34 -12.91 -3.78
C ALA A 30 -5.72 -12.80 -4.45
N MET A 31 -6.50 -11.83 -4.03
CA MET A 31 -7.77 -11.50 -4.65
C MET A 31 -7.64 -10.21 -5.47
N GLY A 32 -8.32 -10.16 -6.60
CA GLY A 32 -8.60 -8.93 -7.33
C GLY A 32 -10.05 -8.52 -7.09
N ILE A 33 -10.28 -7.23 -6.86
CA ILE A 33 -11.62 -6.64 -6.77
C ILE A 33 -11.76 -5.53 -7.81
N GLY A 34 -12.91 -5.46 -8.48
CA GLY A 34 -13.22 -4.31 -9.33
C GLY A 34 -13.23 -3.05 -8.46
N SER A 35 -12.72 -1.94 -8.97
CA SER A 35 -12.49 -0.73 -8.19
C SER A 35 -12.66 0.51 -9.05
N ASP A 36 -13.00 1.63 -8.41
CA ASP A 36 -13.06 2.94 -9.05
C ASP A 36 -11.67 3.50 -9.42
N ALA A 37 -10.62 3.07 -8.71
CA ALA A 37 -9.24 3.47 -8.96
C ALA A 37 -8.24 2.45 -8.39
N PHE A 38 -6.96 2.72 -8.61
CA PHE A 38 -5.81 1.98 -8.11
C PHE A 38 -5.70 0.50 -8.59
N PRO A 39 -5.83 0.24 -9.91
CA PRO A 39 -5.68 -1.11 -10.44
C PRO A 39 -4.27 -1.64 -10.19
N TYR A 40 -4.19 -2.93 -9.89
CA TYR A 40 -2.93 -3.63 -9.76
C TYR A 40 -2.42 -4.03 -11.13
N LYS A 41 -1.37 -3.34 -11.59
CA LYS A 41 -0.77 -3.55 -12.93
C LYS A 41 -1.85 -3.49 -14.03
N ALA A 42 -1.66 -4.22 -15.12
CA ALA A 42 -2.62 -4.33 -16.22
C ALA A 42 -3.71 -5.40 -15.99
N THR A 43 -4.04 -5.75 -14.74
CA THR A 43 -5.02 -6.82 -14.46
C THR A 43 -6.47 -6.36 -14.62
N GLY A 44 -6.73 -5.05 -14.53
CA GLY A 44 -8.09 -4.48 -14.46
C GLY A 44 -8.75 -4.60 -13.07
N TYR A 45 -8.06 -5.18 -12.09
CA TYR A 45 -8.55 -5.35 -10.72
C TYR A 45 -7.59 -4.68 -9.73
N THR A 46 -8.12 -4.21 -8.60
CA THR A 46 -7.31 -3.75 -7.47
C THR A 46 -6.90 -4.93 -6.61
N TYR A 47 -5.63 -4.95 -6.18
CA TYR A 47 -5.08 -6.02 -5.35
C TYR A 47 -5.71 -6.02 -3.95
N LEU A 48 -6.04 -7.20 -3.43
CA LEU A 48 -6.49 -7.37 -2.07
C LEU A 48 -5.77 -8.55 -1.44
N GLU A 49 -5.12 -8.28 -0.31
CA GLU A 49 -4.43 -9.28 0.50
C GLU A 49 -5.40 -9.90 1.52
N PRO A 50 -5.81 -11.17 1.36
CA PRO A 50 -6.72 -11.81 2.30
C PRO A 50 -6.03 -12.27 3.60
N MET A 51 -4.70 -12.29 3.66
CA MET A 51 -3.96 -12.93 4.76
C MET A 51 -3.42 -11.97 5.82
N THR A 52 -3.18 -10.71 5.48
CA THR A 52 -2.61 -9.71 6.39
C THR A 52 -3.35 -8.39 6.26
N PRO A 53 -3.53 -7.64 7.37
CA PRO A 53 -4.02 -6.27 7.33
C PRO A 53 -3.20 -5.42 6.36
N ALA A 54 -3.85 -4.94 5.31
CA ALA A 54 -3.27 -4.05 4.31
C ALA A 54 -4.39 -3.22 3.68
N TYR A 55 -4.04 -2.03 3.20
CA TYR A 55 -4.98 -1.24 2.42
C TYR A 55 -5.25 -1.91 1.07
N THR A 56 -6.49 -1.83 0.62
CA THR A 56 -6.89 -2.29 -0.72
C THR A 56 -6.06 -1.59 -1.80
N GLY A 57 -5.41 -2.36 -2.64
CA GLY A 57 -4.52 -1.91 -3.72
C GLY A 57 -3.05 -1.92 -3.39
N ILE A 58 -2.67 -1.99 -2.10
CA ILE A 58 -1.25 -2.01 -1.68
C ILE A 58 -0.78 -3.47 -1.53
N PRO A 59 0.13 -3.95 -2.39
CA PRO A 59 0.74 -5.26 -2.23
C PRO A 59 1.69 -5.22 -1.04
N THR A 60 1.63 -6.23 -0.17
CA THR A 60 2.56 -6.36 0.95
C THR A 60 3.79 -7.14 0.51
N PHE A 61 3.69 -8.46 0.42
CA PHE A 61 4.71 -9.41 0.01
C PHE A 61 4.09 -10.81 0.05
N SER A 62 4.68 -11.78 -0.65
CA SER A 62 4.30 -13.18 -0.46
C SER A 62 4.68 -13.58 0.97
N ILE A 63 3.68 -13.91 1.80
CA ILE A 63 3.90 -14.33 3.19
C ILE A 63 4.68 -15.64 3.24
N MET A 64 4.45 -16.52 2.26
CA MET A 64 5.11 -17.83 2.14
C MET A 64 6.59 -17.70 1.80
N THR A 65 6.93 -16.81 0.86
CA THR A 65 8.32 -16.69 0.35
C THR A 65 9.08 -15.51 0.95
N LYS A 66 8.40 -14.60 1.65
CA LYS A 66 8.90 -13.29 2.10
C LYS A 66 9.50 -12.45 0.96
N LYS A 67 9.07 -12.70 -0.28
CA LYS A 67 9.53 -11.97 -1.47
C LYS A 67 8.48 -10.96 -1.93
N PRO A 68 8.91 -9.83 -2.52
CA PRO A 68 8.02 -8.94 -3.25
C PRO A 68 7.28 -9.70 -4.37
N LEU A 69 6.03 -9.30 -4.65
CA LEU A 69 5.27 -9.80 -5.78
C LEU A 69 5.68 -9.03 -7.04
N ASN A 70 6.58 -9.62 -7.84
CA ASN A 70 7.12 -8.96 -9.02
C ASN A 70 6.50 -9.51 -10.31
N SER A 71 6.10 -10.78 -10.32
CA SER A 71 5.52 -11.41 -11.51
C SER A 71 4.15 -10.84 -11.87
N ASP A 72 3.77 -10.93 -13.14
CA ASP A 72 2.41 -10.65 -13.58
C ASP A 72 1.50 -11.82 -13.21
N PRO A 73 0.38 -11.57 -12.52
CA PRO A 73 -0.47 -12.66 -12.07
C PRO A 73 -1.29 -13.22 -13.23
N MET A 74 -1.57 -14.51 -13.16
CA MET A 74 -2.69 -15.08 -13.92
C MET A 74 -3.99 -14.63 -13.26
N VAL A 75 -4.83 -13.94 -14.03
CA VAL A 75 -6.15 -13.48 -13.60
C VAL A 75 -7.18 -14.58 -13.86
N ILE A 76 -7.87 -15.02 -12.81
CA ILE A 76 -8.94 -16.02 -12.90
C ILE A 76 -10.23 -15.34 -12.44
N PRO A 77 -11.12 -14.92 -13.37
CA PRO A 77 -12.38 -14.29 -12.99
C PRO A 77 -13.24 -15.22 -12.14
N VAL A 78 -13.80 -14.70 -11.05
CA VAL A 78 -14.74 -15.41 -10.17
C VAL A 78 -16.15 -14.88 -10.38
N SER A 79 -16.31 -13.58 -10.59
CA SER A 79 -17.60 -12.93 -10.85
C SER A 79 -17.44 -11.67 -11.68
N ASN A 80 -18.41 -11.43 -12.57
CA ASN A 80 -18.55 -10.20 -13.36
C ASN A 80 -19.62 -9.26 -12.77
N GLY A 81 -19.78 -9.26 -11.44
CA GLY A 81 -20.71 -8.37 -10.75
C GLY A 81 -20.44 -6.90 -11.05
N THR A 82 -21.43 -6.03 -10.83
CA THR A 82 -21.33 -4.60 -11.14
C THR A 82 -20.89 -3.74 -9.96
N ARG A 83 -20.87 -4.29 -8.73
CA ARG A 83 -20.37 -3.57 -7.56
C ARG A 83 -18.85 -3.57 -7.57
N VAL A 84 -18.28 -2.43 -7.17
CA VAL A 84 -16.85 -2.19 -7.12
C VAL A 84 -16.46 -1.56 -5.79
N TYR A 85 -15.20 -1.67 -5.43
CA TYR A 85 -14.60 -0.93 -4.33
C TYR A 85 -14.55 0.57 -4.69
N GLY A 86 -15.28 1.40 -3.94
CA GLY A 86 -15.42 2.84 -4.22
C GLY A 86 -14.49 3.73 -3.40
N SER A 87 -13.33 3.22 -2.97
CA SER A 87 -12.37 4.00 -2.18
C SER A 87 -10.94 3.84 -2.70
N GLY A 88 -10.78 3.41 -3.95
CA GLY A 88 -9.48 3.19 -4.57
C GLY A 88 -8.65 4.48 -4.63
N GLY A 89 -9.30 5.64 -4.83
CA GLY A 89 -8.60 6.93 -4.83
C GLY A 89 -7.98 7.28 -3.47
N MET A 90 -8.66 6.93 -2.37
CA MET A 90 -8.12 7.16 -1.03
C MET A 90 -6.95 6.23 -0.72
N THR A 91 -7.02 4.96 -1.12
CA THR A 91 -5.92 4.01 -0.90
C THR A 91 -4.72 4.28 -1.82
N ALA A 92 -4.95 4.76 -3.05
CA ALA A 92 -3.90 5.27 -3.93
C ALA A 92 -3.15 6.42 -3.26
N TYR A 93 -3.87 7.43 -2.74
CA TYR A 93 -3.26 8.56 -2.04
C TYR A 93 -2.44 8.14 -0.81
N ILE A 94 -2.96 7.20 -0.01
CA ILE A 94 -2.23 6.63 1.14
C ILE A 94 -0.93 5.96 0.65
N ASN A 95 -1.00 5.14 -0.41
CA ASN A 95 0.15 4.45 -0.98
C ASN A 95 1.20 5.43 -1.53
N GLU A 96 0.78 6.41 -2.32
CA GLU A 96 1.65 7.45 -2.88
C GLU A 96 2.34 8.24 -1.77
N THR A 97 1.62 8.56 -0.70
CA THR A 97 2.20 9.23 0.47
C THR A 97 3.21 8.33 1.17
N MET A 98 2.88 7.07 1.40
CA MET A 98 3.78 6.08 2.01
C MET A 98 5.08 5.92 1.21
N VAL A 99 5.00 5.79 -0.12
CA VAL A 99 6.17 5.70 -1.01
C VAL A 99 6.98 6.99 -0.97
N ARG A 100 6.32 8.16 -1.05
CA ARG A 100 6.97 9.46 -1.01
C ARG A 100 7.75 9.66 0.28
N VAL A 101 7.12 9.50 1.44
CA VAL A 101 7.78 9.75 2.74
C VAL A 101 8.90 8.76 3.00
N LYS A 102 8.79 7.52 2.48
CA LYS A 102 9.87 6.53 2.60
C LYS A 102 11.09 6.89 1.76
N ALA A 103 10.87 7.38 0.54
CA ALA A 103 11.94 7.87 -0.33
C ALA A 103 12.58 9.14 0.26
N GLU A 104 11.78 10.04 0.82
CA GLU A 104 12.25 11.26 1.46
C GLU A 104 13.08 10.98 2.72
N GLU A 105 12.60 10.09 3.60
CA GLU A 105 13.34 9.63 4.80
C GLU A 105 14.73 9.09 4.41
N ALA A 106 14.80 8.26 3.36
CA ALA A 106 16.05 7.69 2.87
C ALA A 106 17.00 8.77 2.32
N ALA A 107 16.47 9.72 1.54
CA ALA A 107 17.25 10.83 0.99
C ALA A 107 17.78 11.76 2.10
N LEU A 108 16.96 12.07 3.11
CA LEU A 108 17.35 12.89 4.24
C LEU A 108 18.41 12.18 5.10
N THR A 109 18.27 10.88 5.32
CA THR A 109 19.27 10.07 6.03
C THR A 109 20.61 10.13 5.32
N ALA A 110 20.63 9.87 3.99
CA ALA A 110 21.86 9.95 3.20
C ALA A 110 22.49 11.34 3.20
N ARG A 111 21.68 12.42 3.23
CA ARG A 111 22.18 13.79 3.34
C ARG A 111 22.77 14.08 4.71
N LEU A 112 22.11 13.65 5.79
CA LEU A 112 22.61 13.82 7.17
C LEU A 112 23.93 13.06 7.37
N ASP A 113 24.04 11.84 6.85
CA ASP A 113 25.25 11.02 6.92
C ASP A 113 26.44 11.63 6.15
N ALA A 114 26.16 12.48 5.16
CA ALA A 114 27.17 13.16 4.36
C ALA A 114 27.67 14.49 4.98
N ILE A 115 27.04 14.96 6.07
CA ILE A 115 27.45 16.19 6.74
C ILE A 115 28.77 15.95 7.48
N PRO A 116 29.79 16.83 7.31
CA PRO A 116 31.04 16.69 8.03
C PRO A 116 30.86 16.73 9.56
N ALA A 117 31.65 15.93 10.27
CA ALA A 117 31.71 15.96 11.72
C ALA A 117 32.02 17.38 12.22
N GLY A 118 31.20 17.90 13.14
CA GLY A 118 31.29 19.27 13.65
C GLY A 118 30.28 20.26 13.07
N GLU A 119 29.53 19.89 12.02
CA GLU A 119 28.43 20.70 11.46
C GLU A 119 27.03 20.20 11.86
N GLU A 120 26.98 19.18 12.73
CA GLU A 120 25.78 18.50 13.23
C GLU A 120 24.85 19.42 14.05
N ASP A 121 25.37 20.53 14.57
CA ASP A 121 24.59 21.51 15.33
C ASP A 121 24.07 22.69 14.49
N SER A 122 24.32 22.68 13.18
CA SER A 122 23.82 23.73 12.29
C SER A 122 22.29 23.79 12.26
N THR A 123 21.74 24.98 12.02
CA THR A 123 20.29 25.14 11.83
C THR A 123 19.78 24.29 10.67
N GLU A 124 20.60 24.10 9.63
CA GLU A 124 20.29 23.27 8.48
C GLU A 124 20.23 21.78 8.85
N TYR A 125 21.20 21.27 9.61
CA TYR A 125 21.17 19.90 10.12
C TYR A 125 19.90 19.64 10.92
N ARG A 126 19.59 20.50 11.90
CA ARG A 126 18.40 20.35 12.76
C ARG A 126 17.10 20.40 11.97
N ALA A 127 17.03 21.24 10.93
CA ALA A 127 15.87 21.29 10.03
C ALA A 127 15.73 20.00 9.21
N MET A 128 16.84 19.46 8.66
CA MET A 128 16.84 18.19 7.94
C MET A 128 16.47 17.02 8.86
N GLU A 129 16.97 17.01 10.09
CA GLU A 129 16.65 16.01 11.09
C GLU A 129 15.16 16.04 11.47
N ALA A 130 14.62 17.22 11.76
CA ALA A 130 13.20 17.40 12.05
C ALA A 130 12.31 16.94 10.88
N GLN A 131 12.71 17.21 9.64
CA GLN A 131 12.00 16.74 8.47
C GLN A 131 12.07 15.21 8.34
N ARG A 132 13.24 14.59 8.57
CA ARG A 132 13.39 13.13 8.57
C ARG A 132 12.49 12.50 9.62
N ASP A 133 12.46 13.06 10.82
CA ASP A 133 11.65 12.54 11.91
C ASP A 133 10.14 12.69 11.64
N ARG A 134 9.71 13.80 11.02
CA ARG A 134 8.33 14.00 10.54
C ARG A 134 7.96 12.95 9.49
N THR A 135 8.77 12.76 8.46
CA THR A 135 8.50 11.77 7.39
C THR A 135 8.43 10.35 7.94
N ALA A 136 9.34 9.98 8.85
CA ALA A 136 9.33 8.70 9.54
C ALA A 136 8.08 8.53 10.42
N ALA A 137 7.59 9.60 11.08
CA ALA A 137 6.36 9.56 11.86
C ALA A 137 5.13 9.31 10.99
N VAL A 138 5.02 9.97 9.83
CA VAL A 138 3.94 9.74 8.86
C VAL A 138 3.95 8.30 8.35
N TYR A 139 5.12 7.78 7.97
CA TYR A 139 5.26 6.38 7.54
C TYR A 139 4.79 5.41 8.64
N ARG A 140 5.28 5.58 9.88
CA ARG A 140 4.88 4.76 11.03
C ARG A 140 3.37 4.84 11.28
N TYR A 141 2.77 6.02 11.15
CA TYR A 141 1.32 6.19 11.32
C TYR A 141 0.56 5.33 10.31
N ILE A 142 0.90 5.43 9.02
CA ILE A 142 0.25 4.65 7.95
C ILE A 142 0.35 3.14 8.24
N MET A 143 1.56 2.66 8.60
CA MET A 143 1.83 1.24 8.86
C MET A 143 1.12 0.70 10.11
N ASN A 144 0.85 1.54 11.10
CA ASN A 144 0.18 1.15 12.34
C ASN A 144 -1.35 1.22 12.26
N HIS A 145 -1.92 1.78 11.17
CA HIS A 145 -3.37 1.93 10.98
C HIS A 145 -3.91 1.20 9.72
N PRO A 146 -3.44 -0.01 9.37
CA PRO A 146 -3.76 -0.65 8.08
C PRO A 146 -5.26 -0.98 7.89
N LEU A 147 -6.05 -0.92 8.97
CA LEU A 147 -7.50 -1.16 8.96
C LEU A 147 -8.34 0.14 9.04
N ASP A 148 -7.71 1.30 9.26
CA ASP A 148 -8.39 2.60 9.35
C ASP A 148 -8.05 3.48 8.14
N ARG A 149 -8.53 3.05 6.97
CA ARG A 149 -8.43 3.84 5.74
C ARG A 149 -9.03 5.26 5.89
N PRO A 150 -10.26 5.45 6.42
CA PRO A 150 -10.85 6.79 6.51
C PRO A 150 -10.04 7.72 7.43
N GLY A 151 -9.67 7.24 8.62
CA GLY A 151 -8.89 8.02 9.58
C GLY A 151 -7.49 8.33 9.08
N THR A 152 -6.83 7.34 8.45
CA THR A 152 -5.51 7.56 7.84
C THR A 152 -5.56 8.58 6.71
N TYR A 153 -6.52 8.46 5.80
CA TYR A 153 -6.69 9.46 4.74
C TYR A 153 -6.92 10.87 5.32
N ALA A 154 -7.80 11.01 6.31
CA ALA A 154 -8.07 12.29 6.96
C ALA A 154 -6.86 12.85 7.75
N TYR A 155 -6.02 12.00 8.33
CA TYR A 155 -4.76 12.40 8.97
C TYR A 155 -3.80 12.98 7.92
N LEU A 156 -3.58 12.28 6.80
CA LEU A 156 -2.67 12.70 5.75
C LEU A 156 -3.11 13.98 5.04
N GLN A 157 -4.42 14.20 4.89
CA GLN A 157 -4.94 15.45 4.35
C GLN A 157 -4.64 16.65 5.26
N ARG A 158 -4.68 16.45 6.58
CA ARG A 158 -4.33 17.50 7.56
C ARG A 158 -2.83 17.76 7.61
N ASP A 159 -2.02 16.70 7.57
CA ASP A 159 -0.56 16.81 7.52
C ASP A 159 -0.09 17.55 6.25
N ALA A 160 -0.69 17.29 5.10
CA ALA A 160 -0.35 17.99 3.85
C ALA A 160 -0.74 19.48 3.83
N ALA A 161 -1.64 19.92 4.72
CA ALA A 161 -2.11 21.30 4.79
C ALA A 161 -1.30 22.18 5.78
N GLY A 162 -0.40 21.58 6.57
CA GLY A 162 0.41 22.25 7.60
C GLY A 162 1.91 22.13 7.35
#